data_AF-A0AAU4S2Z8-F1
#
_entry.id   AF-A0AAU4S2Z8-F1
#
_cell.length_a   1.000
_cell.length_b   1.000
_cell.length_c   1.000
_cell.angle_alpha   90.00
_cell.angle_beta   90.00
_cell.angle_gamma   90.00
#
_symmetry.space_group_name_H-M   'P 1'
#
loop_
_entity.id
_entity.type
_entity.pdbx_description
1 polymer ?
#
loop_
_entity_poly.entity_id
_entity_poly.type
_entity_poly.pdbx_seq_one_letter_code
_entity_poly.pdbx_strand_id
1 'polypeptide(L)'
;MSRTVHHVPNRHRTGPPYWPHGTAGPCTAHFLAELRYSHEELSKAAREGRRPRPKPVTPSFAAYTYPRGLGNRWTSQYESMARAALRSFRTTALKHLRAAAPLATAAETLDHPPTRHRHRDLWEA
;
A
#
# COMPACT_ATOMS: atom_id res chain seq x y z
N MET A 1 5.05 -2.09 17.28
CA MET A 1 4.55 -2.75 16.06
C MET A 1 4.17 -1.67 15.05
N SER A 2 4.81 -1.66 13.88
CA SER A 2 4.45 -0.75 12.79
C SER A 2 3.23 -1.33 12.05
N ARG A 3 2.12 -0.59 11.98
CA ARG A 3 0.97 -0.97 11.14
C ARG A 3 1.19 -0.37 9.76
N THR A 4 1.37 -1.22 8.75
CA THR A 4 1.34 -0.76 7.36
C THR A 4 -0.09 -0.36 6.97
N VAL A 5 -0.22 0.56 6.03
CA VAL A 5 -1.49 1.18 5.57
C VAL A 5 -2.58 0.15 5.30
N HIS A 6 -2.22 -1.03 4.77
CA HIS A 6 -3.15 -2.10 4.43
C HIS A 6 -3.88 -2.70 5.65
N HIS A 7 -3.37 -2.49 6.86
CA HIS A 7 -3.98 -2.96 8.10
C HIS A 7 -4.94 -1.96 8.73
N VAL A 8 -5.17 -0.77 8.12
CA VAL A 8 -6.07 0.24 8.67
C VAL A 8 -7.50 0.02 8.17
N PRO A 9 -8.45 -0.33 9.05
CA PRO A 9 -9.83 -0.58 8.66
C PRO A 9 -10.51 0.65 8.06
N ASN A 10 -11.49 0.42 7.17
CA ASN A 10 -12.20 1.48 6.43
C ASN A 10 -12.86 2.53 7.35
N ARG A 11 -13.36 2.12 8.53
CA ARG A 11 -13.98 3.02 9.52
C ARG A 11 -13.05 4.11 10.09
N HIS A 12 -11.74 3.94 9.93
CA HIS A 12 -10.75 4.90 10.38
C HIS A 12 -10.38 5.92 9.29
N ARG A 13 -11.05 5.86 8.13
CA ARG A 13 -10.90 6.83 7.03
C ARG A 13 -11.85 8.00 7.26
N THR A 14 -11.35 9.22 7.12
CA THR A 14 -12.12 10.43 7.48
C THR A 14 -12.34 11.39 6.33
N GLY A 15 -11.83 11.12 5.13
CA GLY A 15 -12.12 11.94 3.96
C GLY A 15 -11.24 11.64 2.77
N PRO A 16 -11.60 12.16 1.58
CA PRO A 16 -10.70 12.16 0.46
C PRO A 16 -9.47 12.98 0.84
N PRO A 17 -8.28 12.51 0.54
CA PRO A 17 -7.12 13.35 0.64
C PRO A 17 -7.23 14.42 -0.45
N TYR A 18 -6.59 15.54 -0.20
CA TYR A 18 -6.20 16.40 -1.28
C TYR A 18 -4.69 16.22 -1.43
N TRP A 19 -4.19 16.22 -2.66
CA TRP A 19 -2.78 16.53 -2.84
C TRP A 19 -2.51 17.92 -2.22
N PRO A 20 -1.26 18.22 -1.79
CA PRO A 20 -0.88 19.57 -1.34
C PRO A 20 -1.26 20.69 -2.33
N HIS A 21 -1.53 20.34 -3.59
CA HIS A 21 -1.90 21.25 -4.68
C HIS A 21 -3.42 21.31 -4.97
N GLY A 22 -4.28 20.79 -4.09
CA GLY A 22 -5.74 20.92 -4.22
C GLY A 22 -6.40 20.02 -5.27
N THR A 23 -5.64 19.16 -5.95
CA THR A 23 -6.19 18.13 -6.85
C THR A 23 -6.66 16.91 -6.05
N ALA A 24 -7.80 16.33 -6.46
CA ALA A 24 -8.33 15.10 -5.88
C ALA A 24 -7.34 13.94 -6.16
N GLY A 25 -6.76 13.37 -5.11
CA GLY A 25 -5.69 12.38 -5.21
C GLY A 25 -6.01 11.01 -4.59
N PRO A 26 -5.27 9.94 -4.92
CA PRO A 26 -5.47 8.60 -4.39
C PRO A 26 -4.71 8.38 -3.08
N CYS A 27 -4.68 9.37 -2.19
CA CYS A 27 -4.36 9.15 -0.78
C CYS A 27 -5.67 8.84 0.02
N THR A 28 -5.60 8.62 1.31
CA THR A 28 -6.74 8.62 2.23
C THR A 28 -6.25 9.16 3.56
N ALA A 29 -7.03 10.05 4.17
CA ALA A 29 -6.75 10.51 5.51
C ALA A 29 -7.25 9.48 6.52
N HIS A 30 -6.43 9.22 7.54
CA HIS A 30 -6.73 8.25 8.58
C HIS A 30 -6.50 8.84 9.96
N PHE A 31 -7.35 8.44 10.91
CA PHE A 31 -7.13 8.66 12.34
C PHE A 31 -7.16 7.32 13.06
N LEU A 32 -6.14 7.05 13.87
CA LEU A 32 -6.06 5.84 14.69
C LEU A 32 -6.19 6.22 16.15
N ALA A 33 -7.21 5.73 16.84
CA ALA A 33 -7.27 5.83 18.28
C ALA A 33 -6.35 4.77 18.89
N GLU A 34 -5.35 5.21 19.65
CA GLU A 34 -4.38 4.35 20.31
C GLU A 34 -4.25 4.71 21.80
N LEU A 35 -3.93 3.71 22.61
CA LEU A 35 -3.53 3.88 24.00
C LEU A 35 -2.02 3.67 24.07
N ARG A 36 -1.26 4.71 24.44
CA ARG A 36 0.21 4.66 24.52
C ARG A 36 0.69 4.93 25.94
N TYR A 37 1.75 4.23 26.33
CA TYR A 37 2.48 4.51 27.56
C TYR A 37 3.64 5.45 27.23
N SER A 38 3.74 6.56 27.96
CA SER A 38 4.95 7.38 27.88
C SER A 38 6.07 6.73 28.69
N HIS A 39 7.32 7.00 28.31
CA HIS A 39 8.48 6.52 29.05
C HIS A 39 8.46 7.00 30.52
N GLU A 40 8.04 8.26 30.74
CA GLU A 40 7.86 8.84 32.07
C GLU A 40 6.86 8.06 32.92
N GLU A 41 5.71 7.69 32.34
CA GLU A 41 4.66 6.97 33.06
C GLU A 41 5.08 5.53 33.38
N LEU A 42 5.80 4.86 32.47
CA LEU A 42 6.36 3.55 32.73
C LEU A 42 7.38 3.61 33.89
N SER A 43 8.28 4.60 33.87
CA SER A 43 9.29 4.80 34.91
C SER A 43 8.67 5.12 36.26
N LYS A 44 7.64 5.99 36.28
CA LYS A 44 6.90 6.35 37.49
C LYS A 44 6.16 5.15 38.06
N ALA A 45 5.45 4.39 37.22
CA ALA A 45 4.69 3.22 37.64
C ALA A 45 5.60 2.13 38.24
N ALA A 46 6.77 1.91 37.63
CA ALA A 46 7.78 0.99 38.16
C ALA A 46 8.28 1.42 39.54
N ARG A 47 8.61 2.70 39.73
CA ARG A 47 9.05 3.25 41.01
C ARG A 47 7.98 3.16 42.10
N GLU A 48 6.72 3.37 41.74
CA GLU A 48 5.58 3.38 42.66
C GLU A 48 4.97 1.97 42.85
N GLY A 49 5.52 0.93 42.23
CA GLY A 49 5.01 -0.45 42.36
C GLY A 49 3.57 -0.62 41.84
N ARG A 50 3.12 0.25 40.93
CA ARG A 50 1.75 0.27 40.42
C ARG A 50 1.70 -0.06 38.93
N ARG A 51 0.50 -0.35 38.43
CA ARG A 51 0.26 -0.50 37.00
C ARG A 51 0.37 0.85 36.28
N PRO A 52 1.06 0.93 35.13
CA PRO A 52 1.10 2.15 34.32
C PRO A 52 -0.27 2.45 33.70
N ARG A 53 -0.59 3.74 33.59
CA ARG A 53 -1.84 4.25 33.02
C ARG A 53 -1.61 4.73 31.59
N PRO A 54 -2.21 4.09 30.57
CA PRO A 54 -2.02 4.54 29.19
C PRO A 54 -2.70 5.88 28.96
N LYS A 55 -2.14 6.70 28.05
CA LYS A 55 -2.78 7.92 27.56
C LYS A 55 -3.42 7.69 26.19
N PRO A 56 -4.62 8.23 25.94
CA PRO A 56 -5.21 8.23 24.61
C PRO A 56 -4.42 9.14 23.67
N VAL A 57 -4.12 8.64 22.47
CA VAL A 57 -3.49 9.39 21.39
C VAL A 57 -4.24 9.09 20.10
N THR A 58 -4.50 10.13 19.31
CA THR A 58 -5.17 10.00 18.01
C THR A 58 -4.26 10.51 16.90
N PRO A 59 -3.20 9.77 16.50
CA PRO A 59 -2.39 10.14 15.36
C PRO A 59 -3.24 10.22 14.09
N SER A 60 -2.99 11.28 13.31
CA SER A 60 -3.46 11.41 11.94
C SER A 60 -2.33 11.05 10.97
N PHE A 61 -2.67 10.41 9.86
CA PHE A 61 -1.73 10.21 8.77
C PHE A 61 -2.46 10.15 7.42
N ALA A 62 -1.75 10.50 6.36
CA ALA A 62 -2.19 10.32 4.99
C ALA A 62 -1.50 9.08 4.41
N ALA A 63 -2.26 8.26 3.71
CA ALA A 63 -1.75 7.06 3.08
C ALA A 63 -2.10 7.03 1.61
N TYR A 64 -1.15 6.71 0.74
CA TYR A 64 -1.45 6.45 -0.66
C TYR A 64 -2.31 5.17 -0.79
N THR A 65 -3.58 5.33 -1.15
CA THR A 65 -4.55 4.26 -1.39
C THR A 65 -5.08 4.35 -2.81
N TYR A 66 -4.66 3.40 -3.65
CA TYR A 66 -5.08 3.36 -5.05
C TYR A 66 -6.62 3.31 -5.20
N PRO A 67 -7.23 3.97 -6.21
CA PRO A 67 -8.68 4.07 -6.35
C PRO A 67 -9.40 2.72 -6.32
N ARG A 68 -8.80 1.67 -6.88
CA ARG A 68 -9.37 0.31 -6.82
C ARG A 68 -9.41 -0.27 -5.40
N GLY A 69 -8.49 0.09 -4.52
CA GLY A 69 -8.52 -0.24 -3.09
C GLY A 69 -9.60 0.54 -2.32
N LEU A 70 -10.19 1.55 -2.95
CA LEU A 70 -11.37 2.29 -2.49
C LEU A 70 -12.66 1.80 -3.17
N GLY A 71 -12.62 0.69 -3.91
CA GLY A 71 -13.75 0.21 -4.71
C GLY A 71 -14.05 1.09 -5.94
N ASN A 72 -13.24 2.13 -6.17
CA ASN A 72 -13.42 3.05 -7.26
C ASN A 72 -12.88 2.42 -8.56
N ARG A 73 -13.74 2.33 -9.57
CA ARG A 73 -13.39 1.73 -10.87
C ARG A 73 -12.79 2.79 -11.77
N TRP A 74 -11.66 3.35 -11.37
CA TRP A 74 -10.84 4.10 -12.33
C TRP A 74 -10.34 3.09 -13.36
N THR A 75 -10.81 3.21 -14.60
CA THR A 75 -10.36 2.40 -15.72
C THR A 75 -9.67 3.33 -16.71
N SER A 76 -8.34 3.25 -16.78
CA SER A 76 -7.61 3.81 -17.91
C SER A 76 -7.48 2.74 -19.01
N GLN A 77 -7.60 3.16 -20.27
CA GLN A 77 -7.31 2.32 -21.42
C GLN A 77 -5.85 1.85 -21.39
N TYR A 78 -4.92 2.74 -21.05
CA TYR A 78 -3.51 2.42 -20.91
C TYR A 78 -3.29 1.36 -19.82
N GLU A 79 -3.85 1.55 -18.62
CA GLU A 79 -3.71 0.57 -17.55
C GLU A 79 -4.32 -0.79 -17.92
N SER A 80 -5.46 -0.78 -18.61
CA SER A 80 -6.12 -2.00 -19.09
C SER A 80 -5.26 -2.75 -20.10
N MET A 81 -4.67 -2.04 -21.08
CA MET A 81 -3.74 -2.61 -22.06
C MET A 81 -2.46 -3.12 -21.41
N ALA A 82 -1.85 -2.36 -20.50
CA ALA A 82 -0.65 -2.76 -19.77
C ALA A 82 -0.88 -4.05 -18.95
N ARG A 83 -2.07 -4.19 -18.35
CA ARG A 83 -2.46 -5.42 -17.62
C ARG A 83 -2.70 -6.60 -18.56
N ALA A 84 -3.34 -6.37 -19.71
CA ALA A 84 -3.53 -7.40 -20.72
C ALA A 84 -2.17 -7.91 -21.23
N ALA A 85 -1.24 -7.00 -21.53
CA ALA A 85 0.12 -7.32 -21.94
C ALA A 85 0.87 -8.13 -20.86
N LEU A 86 0.79 -7.72 -19.59
CA LEU A 86 1.41 -8.45 -18.49
C LEU A 86 0.82 -9.86 -18.29
N ARG A 87 -0.50 -10.01 -18.42
CA ARG A 87 -1.17 -11.33 -18.36
C ARG A 87 -0.73 -12.24 -19.51
N SER A 88 -0.65 -11.69 -20.72
CA SER A 88 -0.15 -12.40 -21.90
C SER A 88 1.30 -12.86 -21.66
N PHE A 89 2.19 -11.94 -21.28
CA PHE A 89 3.58 -12.25 -20.96
C PHE A 89 3.70 -13.36 -19.91
N ARG A 90 3.01 -13.23 -18.76
CA ARG A 90 3.07 -14.23 -17.69
C ARG A 90 2.65 -15.62 -18.17
N THR A 91 1.61 -15.68 -18.98
CA THR A 91 1.07 -16.95 -19.49
C THR A 91 2.07 -17.60 -20.45
N THR A 92 2.63 -16.82 -21.37
CA THR A 92 3.65 -17.26 -22.33
C THR A 92 4.95 -17.67 -21.62
N ALA A 93 5.44 -16.88 -20.67
CA ALA A 93 6.62 -17.17 -19.89
C ALA A 93 6.47 -18.45 -19.07
N LEU A 94 5.33 -18.67 -18.41
CA LEU A 94 5.06 -19.91 -17.69
C LEU A 94 5.03 -21.12 -18.62
N LYS A 95 4.45 -20.99 -19.81
CA LYS A 95 4.45 -22.06 -20.81
C LYS A 95 5.87 -22.39 -21.26
N HIS A 96 6.68 -21.38 -21.53
CA HIS A 96 8.08 -21.53 -21.92
C HIS A 96 8.91 -22.21 -20.83
N LEU A 97 8.82 -21.72 -19.59
CA LEU A 97 9.55 -22.29 -18.45
C LEU A 97 9.16 -23.74 -18.14
N ARG A 98 7.88 -24.09 -18.30
CA ARG A 98 7.42 -25.47 -18.11
C ARG A 98 7.93 -26.42 -19.18
N ALA A 99 8.19 -25.92 -20.39
CA ALA A 99 8.69 -26.72 -21.50
C ALA A 99 10.23 -26.76 -21.56
N ALA A 100 10.92 -25.92 -20.79
CA ALA A 100 12.36 -25.79 -20.82
C ALA A 100 13.07 -26.72 -19.83
N ALA A 101 14.18 -27.31 -20.26
CA ALA A 101 15.18 -27.93 -19.41
C ALA A 101 16.58 -27.52 -19.92
N PRO A 102 17.44 -26.88 -19.10
CA PRO A 102 17.26 -26.53 -17.68
C PRO A 102 16.48 -25.23 -17.44
N LEU A 103 15.64 -25.24 -16.40
CA LEU A 103 14.71 -24.15 -16.08
C LEU A 103 15.41 -22.85 -15.65
N ALA A 104 16.55 -22.94 -14.95
CA ALA A 104 17.29 -21.78 -14.46
C ALA A 104 17.78 -20.88 -15.61
N THR A 105 18.42 -21.47 -16.62
CA THR A 105 18.90 -20.74 -17.80
C THR A 105 17.76 -20.11 -18.59
N ALA A 106 16.63 -20.83 -18.75
CA ALA A 106 15.46 -20.30 -19.44
C ALA A 106 14.81 -19.13 -18.68
N ALA A 107 14.90 -19.10 -17.35
CA ALA A 107 14.41 -18.00 -16.54
C ALA A 107 15.27 -16.74 -16.68
N GLU A 108 16.60 -16.88 -16.72
CA GLU A 108 17.53 -15.76 -16.89
C GLU A 108 17.39 -15.07 -18.26
N THR A 109 17.00 -15.83 -19.29
CA THR A 109 16.81 -15.30 -20.65
C THR A 109 15.45 -14.63 -20.89
N LEU A 110 14.52 -14.69 -19.93
CA LEU A 110 13.22 -14.05 -20.09
C LEU A 110 13.37 -12.53 -20.00
N ASP A 111 13.03 -11.84 -21.09
CA ASP A 111 12.93 -10.38 -21.09
C ASP A 111 11.68 -9.95 -20.30
N HIS A 112 11.88 -9.66 -19.03
CA HIS A 112 10.81 -9.23 -18.15
C HIS A 112 10.38 -7.82 -18.53
N PRO A 113 9.10 -7.60 -18.88
CA PRO A 113 8.63 -6.26 -19.14
C PRO A 113 8.88 -5.40 -17.91
N PRO A 114 9.29 -4.13 -18.10
CA PRO A 114 9.64 -3.27 -16.99
C PRO A 114 8.48 -3.27 -16.00
N THR A 115 8.79 -3.41 -14.71
CA THR A 115 7.79 -3.36 -13.63
C THR A 115 7.13 -1.98 -13.50
N ARG A 116 7.32 -1.10 -14.49
CA ARG A 116 6.88 0.30 -14.61
C ARG A 116 5.36 0.40 -14.69
N HIS A 117 4.82 0.13 -13.52
CA HIS A 117 3.79 0.79 -12.76
C HIS A 117 2.63 1.42 -13.54
N ARG A 118 1.47 0.77 -13.40
CA ARG A 118 0.08 1.20 -13.13
C ARG A 118 -0.24 2.70 -12.90
N HIS A 119 0.64 3.62 -13.29
CA HIS A 119 0.74 4.99 -12.78
C HIS A 119 1.11 6.02 -13.84
N ARG A 120 1.37 5.63 -15.10
CA ARG A 120 1.60 6.61 -16.18
C ARG A 120 0.46 7.64 -16.25
N ASP A 121 -0.77 7.17 -16.16
CA ASP A 121 -1.98 8.00 -16.15
C ASP A 121 -2.11 8.92 -14.91
N LEU A 122 -1.35 8.68 -13.85
CA LEU A 122 -1.33 9.54 -12.65
C LEU A 122 -0.27 10.65 -12.76
N TRP A 123 0.72 10.49 -13.63
CA TRP A 123 1.84 11.43 -13.79
C TRP A 123 1.73 12.28 -15.07
N GLU A 124 1.00 11.78 -16.08
CA GLU A 124 0.78 12.48 -17.37
C GLU A 124 -0.60 13.17 -17.47
N ALA A 125 -1.34 13.27 -16.35
CA ALA A 125 -2.63 13.97 -16.26
C ALA A 125 -2.48 15.46 -15.93
#